data_AF-A0A5C8U6S8-F1
#
_entry.id   AF-A0A5C8U6S8-F1
#
_cell.length_a   1.000
_cell.length_b   1.000
_cell.length_c   1.000
_cell.angle_alpha   90.00
_cell.angle_beta   90.00
_cell.angle_gamma   90.00
#
_symmetry.space_group_name_H-M   'P 1'
#
loop_
_entity.id
_entity.type
_entity.pdbx_description
1 polymer ?
#
loop_
_entity_poly.entity_id
_entity_poly.type
_entity_poly.pdbx_seq_one_letter_code
_entity_poly.pdbx_strand_id
1 'polypeptide(L)'
;MSRPLEAFTFPHRPVIDPLEHGTTPRASLATAIRRAVAALGWRRRTDGHWVFPLEADATIPADYVLLQHYLDRIDEPLQARIGTYLRRIQADEGGWPMHPGGRFDLSVSVKAYFALNGAG
;
A
#
# COMPACT_ATOMS: atom_id res chain seq x y z
N MET A 1 10.26 -19.30 9.69
CA MET A 1 8.83 -19.10 10.02
C MET A 1 8.45 -17.67 9.65
N SER A 2 7.93 -17.47 8.44
CA SER A 2 7.59 -16.15 7.89
C SER A 2 6.28 -15.65 8.50
N ARG A 3 6.31 -14.49 9.15
CA ARG A 3 5.07 -13.81 9.58
C ARG A 3 4.32 -13.31 8.34
N PRO A 4 3.00 -13.53 8.22
CA PRO A 4 2.23 -12.96 7.13
C PRO A 4 2.25 -11.44 7.22
N LEU A 5 2.31 -10.77 6.06
CA LEU A 5 2.07 -9.33 5.95
C LEU A 5 0.58 -9.11 6.21
N GLU A 6 0.23 -8.77 7.45
CA GLU A 6 -1.10 -8.27 7.75
C GLU A 6 -1.37 -7.06 6.86
N ALA A 7 -2.43 -7.14 6.05
CA ALA A 7 -2.97 -5.96 5.40
C ALA A 7 -3.18 -4.92 6.48
N PHE A 8 -2.56 -3.75 6.31
CA PHE A 8 -2.72 -2.65 7.24
C PHE A 8 -4.14 -2.10 7.03
N THR A 9 -5.13 -2.76 7.63
CA THR A 9 -6.46 -2.21 7.75
C THR A 9 -6.36 -1.15 8.83
N PHE A 10 -6.30 0.12 8.43
CA PHE A 10 -6.70 1.19 9.34
C PHE A 10 -8.15 0.88 9.71
N PRO A 11 -8.51 0.62 10.99
CA PRO A 11 -9.90 0.62 11.34
C PRO A 11 -10.47 1.97 10.88
N HIS A 12 -11.54 1.95 10.08
CA HIS A 12 -12.28 3.14 9.70
C HIS A 12 -12.94 3.68 10.97
N ARG A 13 -12.12 4.32 11.82
CA ARG A 13 -12.63 5.12 12.93
C ARG A 13 -13.34 6.29 12.27
N PRO A 14 -14.61 6.55 12.63
CA PRO A 14 -15.28 7.74 12.12
C PRO A 14 -14.36 8.94 12.36
N VAL A 15 -14.15 9.74 11.30
CA VAL A 15 -13.58 11.06 11.46
C VAL A 15 -14.54 11.77 12.41
N ILE A 16 -14.13 11.94 13.67
CA ILE A 16 -14.86 12.76 14.63
C ILE A 16 -14.88 14.15 13.99
N ASP A 17 -16.06 14.61 13.60
CA ASP A 17 -16.27 15.99 13.18
C ASP A 17 -15.74 16.89 14.32
N PRO A 18 -14.71 17.73 14.08
CA PRO A 18 -14.08 18.50 15.15
C PRO A 18 -15.01 19.51 15.84
N LEU A 19 -16.23 19.68 15.33
CA LEU A 19 -17.15 20.73 15.73
C LEU A 19 -18.19 20.30 16.79
N GLU A 20 -18.26 19.03 17.14
CA GLU A 20 -19.00 18.61 18.33
C GLU A 20 -18.04 18.25 19.47
N HIS A 21 -18.42 18.58 20.71
CA HIS A 21 -17.73 18.42 21.99
C HIS A 21 -17.05 19.70 22.54
N GLY A 22 -17.71 20.29 23.54
CA GLY A 22 -17.30 21.47 24.31
C GLY A 22 -16.00 21.30 25.13
N THR A 23 -14.88 21.15 24.44
CA THR A 23 -13.53 21.30 24.99
C THR A 23 -12.79 22.32 24.14
N THR A 24 -12.20 23.34 24.77
CA THR A 24 -11.51 24.44 24.09
C THR A 24 -10.56 23.88 23.01
N PRO A 25 -10.62 24.33 21.76
CA PRO A 25 -9.91 23.75 20.61
C PRO A 25 -8.40 23.50 20.81
N ARG A 26 -7.77 24.25 21.72
CA ARG A 26 -6.35 24.13 22.06
C ARG A 26 -6.02 22.90 22.94
N ALA A 27 -6.92 22.50 23.84
CA ALA A 27 -6.72 21.34 24.72
C ALA A 27 -6.94 20.00 23.97
N SER A 28 -7.90 19.96 23.06
CA SER A 28 -8.12 18.81 22.17
C SER A 28 -6.95 18.64 21.19
N LEU A 29 -6.44 19.74 20.62
CA LEU A 29 -5.25 19.74 19.76
C LEU A 29 -4.00 19.22 20.47
N ALA A 30 -3.69 19.71 21.66
CA ALA A 30 -2.53 19.24 22.43
C ALA A 30 -2.60 17.74 22.73
N THR A 31 -3.80 17.23 22.99
CA THR A 31 -4.03 15.80 23.20
C THR A 31 -3.85 15.00 21.91
N ALA A 32 -4.33 15.50 20.77
CA ALA A 32 -4.10 14.88 19.47
C ALA A 32 -2.60 14.82 19.12
N ILE A 33 -1.86 15.91 19.35
CA ILE A 33 -0.40 15.98 19.14
C ILE A 33 0.32 14.93 19.99
N ARG A 34 0.04 14.86 21.30
CA ARG A 34 0.67 13.86 22.18
C ARG A 34 0.41 12.43 21.71
N ARG A 35 -0.82 12.14 21.27
CA ARG A 35 -1.19 10.81 20.73
C ARG A 35 -0.43 10.50 19.44
N ALA A 36 -0.32 11.46 18.52
CA ALA A 36 0.42 11.29 17.27
C ALA A 36 1.93 11.06 17.52
N VAL A 37 2.53 11.85 18.41
CA VAL A 37 3.95 11.70 18.80
C VAL A 37 4.19 10.32 19.42
N ALA A 38 3.36 9.88 20.36
CA ALA A 38 3.48 8.55 20.94
C ALA A 38 3.32 7.45 19.87
N ALA A 39 2.33 7.59 18.98
CA ALA A 39 2.06 6.63 17.92
C ALA A 39 3.21 6.50 16.91
N LEU A 40 3.84 7.62 16.52
CA LEU A 40 5.02 7.62 15.66
C LEU A 40 6.26 7.12 16.39
N GLY A 41 6.43 7.50 17.66
CA GLY A 41 7.52 7.01 18.51
C GLY A 41 7.51 5.48 18.66
N TRP A 42 6.33 4.89 18.88
CA TRP A 42 6.14 3.43 18.94
C TRP A 42 6.47 2.69 17.63
N ARG A 43 6.39 3.38 16.49
CA ARG A 43 6.69 2.80 15.17
C ARG A 43 8.15 3.01 14.74
N ARG A 44 8.93 3.80 15.50
CA ARG A 44 10.34 4.05 15.23
C ARG A 44 11.13 2.78 15.51
N ARG A 45 12.02 2.39 14.60
CA ARG A 45 12.91 1.24 14.79
C ARG A 45 14.02 1.56 15.79
N THR A 46 14.72 0.53 16.24
CA THR A 46 15.76 0.62 17.29
C THR A 46 16.95 1.50 16.88
N ASP A 47 17.29 1.54 15.60
CA ASP A 47 18.31 2.39 14.98
C ASP A 47 17.77 3.78 14.59
N GLY A 48 16.50 4.04 14.86
CA GLY A 48 15.94 5.37 14.88
C GLY A 48 15.25 5.85 13.61
N HIS A 49 15.16 5.02 12.57
CA HIS A 49 14.43 5.34 11.35
C HIS A 49 12.98 4.83 11.39
N TRP A 50 12.16 5.29 10.43
CA TRP A 50 10.82 4.79 10.17
C TRP A 50 10.78 4.09 8.83
N VAL A 51 10.04 2.98 8.75
CA VAL A 51 9.78 2.26 7.50
C VAL A 51 8.30 2.02 7.38
N PHE A 52 7.73 2.48 6.28
CA PHE A 52 6.35 2.21 5.89
C PHE A 52 6.33 1.71 4.45
N PRO A 53 5.33 0.90 4.07
CA PRO A 53 5.11 0.59 2.67
C PRO A 53 4.96 1.88 1.86
N LEU A 54 5.67 1.95 0.73
CA LEU A 54 5.40 2.95 -0.30
C LEU A 54 4.34 2.37 -1.23
N GLU A 55 3.09 2.78 -1.06
CA GLU A 55 2.00 2.36 -1.93
C GLU A 55 2.02 3.22 -3.20
N ALA A 56 2.50 2.62 -4.29
CA ALA A 56 2.38 3.15 -5.65
C ALA A 56 1.35 2.33 -6.44
N ASP A 57 1.17 2.67 -7.72
CA ASP A 57 0.36 1.88 -8.64
C ASP A 57 0.99 0.50 -8.96
N ALA A 58 0.32 -0.25 -9.83
CA ALA A 58 0.76 -1.57 -10.25
C ALA A 58 1.99 -1.58 -11.18
N THR A 59 2.46 -0.42 -11.67
CA THR A 59 3.50 -0.36 -12.71
C THR A 59 4.87 -0.76 -12.19
N ILE A 60 5.28 -0.33 -11.00
CA ILE A 60 6.58 -0.70 -10.43
C ILE A 60 6.75 -2.23 -10.35
N PRO A 61 5.83 -2.99 -9.73
CA PRO A 61 5.95 -4.45 -9.68
C PRO A 61 5.74 -5.12 -11.04
N ALA A 62 4.86 -4.61 -11.90
CA ALA A 62 4.63 -5.17 -13.23
C ALA A 62 5.88 -5.02 -14.12
N ASP A 63 6.46 -3.82 -14.16
CA ASP A 63 7.67 -3.52 -14.92
C ASP A 63 8.86 -4.32 -14.40
N TYR A 64 8.93 -4.58 -13.10
CA TYR A 64 9.94 -5.48 -12.55
C TYR A 64 9.81 -6.91 -13.13
N VAL A 65 8.61 -7.50 -13.12
CA VAL A 65 8.39 -8.84 -13.71
C VAL A 65 8.78 -8.85 -15.19
N LEU A 66 8.30 -7.87 -15.96
CA LEU A 66 8.61 -7.77 -17.39
C LEU A 66 10.12 -7.59 -17.64
N LEU A 67 10.82 -6.81 -16.81
CA LEU A 67 12.26 -6.64 -16.88
C LEU A 67 13.01 -7.94 -16.57
N GLN A 68 12.58 -8.70 -15.56
CA GLN A 68 13.21 -9.98 -15.21
C GLN A 68 13.07 -11.01 -16.34
N HIS A 69 11.91 -11.04 -17.02
CA HIS A 69 11.73 -11.84 -18.24
C HIS A 69 12.63 -11.37 -19.38
N TYR A 70 12.71 -10.06 -19.62
CA TYR A 70 13.57 -9.50 -20.67
C TYR A 70 15.06 -9.85 -20.46
N LEU A 71 15.52 -9.88 -19.20
CA LEU A 71 16.90 -10.20 -18.85
C LEU A 71 17.18 -11.70 -18.68
N ASP A 72 16.18 -12.57 -18.80
CA ASP A 72 16.26 -14.01 -18.49
C ASP A 72 16.78 -14.28 -17.06
N ARG A 73 16.21 -13.56 -16.08
CA ARG A 73 16.59 -13.60 -14.64
C ARG A 73 15.38 -13.79 -13.74
N ILE A 74 14.46 -14.66 -14.14
CA ILE A 74 13.19 -14.84 -13.43
C ILE A 74 13.45 -15.49 -12.06
N ASP A 75 13.02 -14.80 -11.00
CA ASP A 75 12.91 -15.36 -9.65
C ASP A 75 11.45 -15.79 -9.46
N GLU A 76 11.19 -17.07 -9.70
CA GLU A 76 9.84 -17.65 -9.66
C GLU A 76 9.10 -17.40 -8.33
N PRO A 77 9.72 -17.63 -7.14
CA PRO A 77 9.09 -17.28 -5.86
C PRO A 77 8.73 -15.80 -5.74
N LEU A 78 9.60 -14.88 -6.17
CA LEU A 78 9.33 -13.45 -6.11
C LEU A 78 8.22 -13.05 -7.09
N GLN A 79 8.28 -13.58 -8.32
CA GLN A 79 7.27 -13.37 -9.36
C GLN A 79 5.88 -13.83 -8.89
N ALA A 80 5.76 -15.00 -8.28
CA ALA A 80 4.49 -15.50 -7.74
C ALA A 80 3.92 -14.57 -6.64
N ARG A 81 4.79 -14.02 -5.79
CA ARG A 81 4.40 -13.04 -4.76
C ARG A 81 3.92 -11.73 -5.38
N ILE A 82 4.60 -11.25 -6.43
CA ILE A 82 4.17 -10.08 -7.20
C ILE A 82 2.82 -10.34 -7.88
N GLY A 83 2.64 -11.51 -8.50
CA GLY A 83 1.37 -11.89 -9.13
C GLY A 83 0.20 -11.94 -8.12
N THR A 84 0.45 -12.40 -6.90
CA THR A 84 -0.53 -12.34 -5.80
C THR A 84 -0.86 -10.89 -5.43
N TYR A 85 0.16 -10.03 -5.32
CA TYR A 85 -0.03 -8.61 -5.03
C TYR A 85 -0.85 -7.91 -6.11
N LEU A 86 -0.51 -8.11 -7.38
CA LEU A 86 -1.21 -7.50 -8.53
C LEU A 86 -2.69 -7.87 -8.54
N ARG A 87 -3.03 -9.16 -8.36
CA ARG A 87 -4.44 -9.60 -8.26
C ARG A 87 -5.18 -8.98 -7.08
N ARG A 88 -4.50 -8.80 -5.93
CA ARG A 88 -5.09 -8.18 -4.73
C ARG A 88 -5.48 -6.72 -4.95
N ILE A 89 -4.72 -5.98 -5.77
CA ILE A 89 -4.93 -4.55 -6.02
C ILE A 89 -5.69 -4.26 -7.32
N GLN A 90 -6.22 -5.29 -7.97
CA GLN A 90 -7.08 -5.14 -9.14
C GLN A 90 -8.42 -4.52 -8.71
N ALA A 91 -8.91 -3.54 -9.49
CA ALA A 91 -10.21 -2.93 -9.24
C ALA A 91 -11.35 -3.89 -9.64
N ASP A 92 -12.54 -3.69 -9.06
CA ASP A 92 -13.72 -4.54 -9.32
C ASP A 92 -14.11 -4.59 -10.80
N GLU A 93 -13.81 -3.53 -11.56
CA GLU A 93 -14.04 -3.44 -13.01
C GLU A 93 -13.00 -4.19 -13.87
N GLY A 94 -12.05 -4.90 -13.25
CA GLY A 94 -11.08 -5.78 -13.91
C GLY A 94 -9.78 -5.13 -14.37
N GLY A 95 -9.61 -3.81 -14.17
CA GLY A 95 -8.38 -3.09 -14.48
C GLY A 95 -7.58 -2.68 -13.23
N TRP A 96 -6.51 -1.91 -13.44
CA TRP A 96 -5.68 -1.34 -12.38
C TRP A 96 -5.67 0.19 -12.44
N PRO A 97 -5.94 0.89 -11.32
CA PRO A 97 -5.89 2.34 -11.26
C PRO A 97 -4.48 2.87 -10.94
N MET A 98 -4.25 4.17 -11.19
CA MET A 98 -3.02 4.88 -10.77
C MET A 98 -2.96 5.14 -9.25
N HIS A 99 -4.10 5.10 -8.57
CA HIS A 99 -4.19 5.30 -7.13
C HIS A 99 -5.37 4.52 -6.54
N PRO A 100 -5.36 4.22 -5.23
CA PRO A 100 -6.48 3.54 -4.58
C PRO A 100 -7.82 4.26 -4.81
N GLY A 101 -8.86 3.49 -5.12
CA GLY A 101 -10.21 4.02 -5.37
C GLY A 101 -10.40 4.79 -6.68
N GLY A 102 -9.38 4.86 -7.54
CA GLY A 102 -9.50 5.42 -8.88
C GLY A 102 -10.18 4.48 -9.87
N ARG A 103 -10.56 5.03 -11.04
CA ARG A 103 -10.92 4.21 -12.22
C ARG A 103 -9.67 3.54 -12.79
N PHE A 104 -9.84 2.46 -13.53
CA PHE A 104 -8.73 1.81 -14.21
C PHE A 104 -8.03 2.79 -15.16
N ASP A 105 -6.70 2.67 -15.21
CA ASP A 105 -5.88 3.31 -16.23
C ASP A 105 -5.44 2.27 -17.26
N LEU A 106 -5.49 2.63 -18.54
CA LEU A 106 -5.19 1.70 -19.63
C LEU A 106 -3.72 1.24 -19.59
N SER A 107 -2.78 2.15 -19.39
CA SER A 107 -1.34 1.84 -19.40
C SER A 107 -0.96 0.96 -18.21
N VAL A 108 -1.43 1.33 -17.01
CA VAL A 108 -1.24 0.54 -15.79
C VAL A 108 -1.83 -0.85 -15.96
N SER A 109 -3.05 -0.95 -16.50
CA SER A 109 -3.75 -2.23 -16.68
C SER A 109 -3.04 -3.15 -17.66
N VAL A 110 -2.57 -2.62 -18.80
CA VAL A 110 -1.84 -3.41 -19.80
C VAL A 110 -0.55 -3.99 -19.20
N LYS A 111 0.23 -3.17 -18.48
CA LYS A 111 1.46 -3.64 -17.82
C LYS A 111 1.17 -4.73 -16.80
N ALA A 112 0.18 -4.51 -15.92
CA ALA A 112 -0.21 -5.48 -14.89
C ALA A 112 -0.69 -6.80 -15.51
N TYR A 113 -1.50 -6.73 -16.57
CA TYR A 113 -1.98 -7.91 -17.29
C TYR A 113 -0.83 -8.73 -17.87
N PHE A 114 0.12 -8.09 -18.59
CA PHE A 114 1.26 -8.81 -19.16
C PHE A 114 2.19 -9.38 -18.09
N ALA A 115 2.39 -8.68 -16.97
CA ALA A 115 3.16 -9.21 -15.84
C ALA A 115 2.48 -10.45 -15.23
N LEU A 116 1.15 -10.45 -15.11
CA LEU A 116 0.40 -11.62 -14.65
C LEU A 116 0.49 -12.79 -15.63
N ASN A 117 0.43 -12.53 -16.94
CA ASN A 117 0.62 -13.57 -17.95
C ASN A 117 2.01 -14.24 -17.85
N GLY A 118 3.06 -13.48 -17.56
CA GLY A 118 4.41 -14.02 -17.32
C GLY A 118 4.53 -14.83 -16.03
N ALA A 119 3.71 -14.51 -15.02
CA ALA A 119 3.70 -15.16 -13.72
C ALA A 119 2.89 -16.48 -13.65
N GLY A 120 2.17 -16.83 -14.73
CA GLY A 120 1.19 -17.94 -14.74
C GLY A 120 -0.06 -17.65 -13.93
#